data_AF-A0A1J4NP27-F1
#
_entry.id   AF-A0A1J4NP27-F1
#
_cell.length_a   1.000
_cell.length_b   1.000
_cell.length_c   1.000
_cell.angle_alpha   90.00
_cell.angle_beta   90.00
_cell.angle_gamma   90.00
#
_symmetry.space_group_name_H-M   'P 1'
#
loop_
_entity.id
_entity.type
_entity.pdbx_description
1 polymer ?
#
loop_
_entity_poly.entity_id
_entity_poly.type
_entity_poly.pdbx_seq_one_letter_code
_entity_poly.pdbx_strand_id
1 'polypeptide(L)'
;MYDAVTPSNIPATATMVAGYADGKYANIPQLKARFPHATVVSIAVHHTTAAQVLDVEPGCSSAREAVLWCTQTMAHTSNKELTVYCNTSTWPTVRAAFRAARVTEPNYWVAQYDNKPHIPDSAVAKQYASNKKFDTSVVSGHWPGIDAAH
;
A
#
# COMPACT_ATOMS: atom_id res chain seq x y z
N MET A 1 1.87 4.52 -10.43
CA MET A 1 2.81 4.35 -9.31
C MET A 1 3.68 3.13 -9.56
N TYR A 2 4.94 3.16 -9.14
CA TYR A 2 5.86 2.02 -9.23
C TYR A 2 6.45 1.66 -7.87
N ASP A 3 6.71 0.38 -7.64
CA ASP A 3 7.38 -0.09 -6.44
C ASP A 3 8.42 -1.16 -6.78
N ALA A 4 9.51 -1.18 -6.02
CA ALA A 4 10.61 -2.13 -6.19
C ALA A 4 11.46 -2.19 -4.92
N VAL A 5 11.99 -3.38 -4.62
CA VAL A 5 12.97 -3.55 -3.53
C VAL A 5 14.29 -2.81 -3.82
N THR A 6 14.64 -2.66 -5.10
CA THR A 6 15.83 -1.92 -5.56
C THR A 6 15.41 -0.60 -6.20
N PRO A 7 15.60 0.55 -5.52
CA PRO A 7 15.16 1.86 -6.03
C PRO A 7 15.69 2.22 -7.43
N SER A 8 16.88 1.72 -7.80
CA SER A 8 17.48 2.01 -9.11
C SER A 8 16.76 1.38 -10.30
N ASN A 9 15.88 0.40 -10.05
CA ASN A 9 15.07 -0.24 -11.07
C ASN A 9 13.88 0.61 -11.53
N ILE A 10 13.40 1.52 -10.68
CA ILE A 10 12.26 2.36 -10.98
C ILE A 10 12.68 3.46 -11.99
N PRO A 11 11.86 3.73 -13.03
CA PRO A 11 12.12 4.80 -13.99
C PRO A 11 12.31 6.15 -13.30
N ALA A 12 13.37 6.89 -13.63
CA ALA A 12 13.75 8.15 -12.98
C ALA A 12 12.68 9.26 -13.08
N THR A 13 11.75 9.13 -14.02
CA THR A 13 10.64 10.07 -14.27
C THR A 13 9.36 9.72 -13.49
N ALA A 14 9.39 8.70 -12.63
CA ALA A 14 8.24 8.32 -11.83
C ALA A 14 7.79 9.46 -10.91
N THR A 15 6.53 9.88 -11.01
CA THR A 15 5.94 10.92 -10.16
C THR A 15 5.36 10.40 -8.85
N MET A 16 5.17 9.08 -8.74
CA MET A 16 4.74 8.40 -7.52
C MET A 16 5.40 7.04 -7.42
N VAL A 17 6.05 6.79 -6.28
CA VAL A 17 6.75 5.55 -5.96
C VAL A 17 6.31 5.04 -4.60
N ALA A 18 6.31 3.73 -4.40
CA ALA A 18 6.11 3.13 -3.07
C ALA A 18 7.34 2.32 -2.65
N GLY A 19 7.54 2.23 -1.34
CA GLY A 19 8.61 1.41 -0.77
C GLY A 19 8.41 1.09 0.70
N TYR A 20 9.31 0.27 1.22
CA TYR A 20 9.13 -0.36 2.52
C TYR A 20 9.72 0.50 3.64
N ALA A 21 8.91 0.80 4.64
CA ALA A 21 9.29 1.48 5.87
C ALA A 21 10.08 0.58 6.82
N ASP A 22 9.84 -0.73 6.77
CA ASP A 22 10.46 -1.74 7.61
C ASP A 22 10.70 -3.06 6.85
N GLY A 23 11.13 -4.09 7.59
CA GLY A 23 11.44 -5.41 7.03
C GLY A 23 12.77 -5.47 6.26
N LYS A 24 13.00 -6.62 5.62
CA LYS A 24 14.27 -6.93 4.92
C LYS A 24 14.61 -5.95 3.80
N TYR A 25 13.59 -5.35 3.19
CA TYR A 25 13.71 -4.50 2.02
C TYR A 25 13.44 -3.01 2.30
N ALA A 26 13.55 -2.59 3.58
CA ALA A 26 13.35 -1.20 3.98
C ALA A 26 14.21 -0.24 3.14
N ASN A 27 13.56 0.67 2.42
CA ASN A 27 14.22 1.49 1.39
C ASN A 27 13.70 2.92 1.25
N ILE A 28 12.86 3.41 2.17
CA ILE A 28 12.28 4.76 2.13
C ILE A 28 13.34 5.88 2.02
N PRO A 29 14.43 5.90 2.81
CA PRO A 29 15.45 6.94 2.66
C PRO A 29 16.07 6.98 1.26
N GLN A 30 16.33 5.82 0.66
CA GLN A 30 16.90 5.68 -0.67
C GLN A 30 15.92 6.13 -1.76
N LEU A 31 14.64 5.83 -1.62
CA LEU A 31 13.60 6.32 -2.53
C LEU A 31 13.47 7.84 -2.47
N LYS A 32 13.41 8.43 -1.27
CA LYS A 32 13.36 9.89 -1.10
C LYS A 32 14.57 10.60 -1.71
N ALA A 33 15.77 10.02 -1.55
CA ALA A 33 16.99 10.57 -2.15
C ALA A 33 16.98 10.49 -3.68
N ARG A 34 16.48 9.39 -4.25
CA ARG A 34 16.46 9.17 -5.70
C ARG A 34 15.32 9.93 -6.40
N PHE A 35 14.18 10.05 -5.74
CA PHE A 35 12.95 10.62 -6.29
C PHE A 35 12.48 11.83 -5.47
N PRO A 36 13.27 12.90 -5.36
CA PRO A 36 12.91 14.07 -4.55
C PRO A 36 11.70 14.84 -5.10
N HIS A 37 11.31 14.57 -6.34
CA HIS A 37 10.15 15.17 -7.03
C HIS A 37 8.89 14.31 -6.98
N ALA A 38 8.99 13.06 -6.51
CA ALA A 38 7.89 12.12 -6.52
C ALA A 38 7.19 12.05 -5.16
N THR A 39 5.92 11.71 -5.16
CA THR A 39 5.23 11.24 -3.96
C THR A 39 5.81 9.89 -3.56
N VAL A 40 6.35 9.76 -2.35
CA VAL A 40 6.89 8.51 -1.80
C VAL A 40 5.90 7.93 -0.80
N VAL A 41 5.25 6.84 -1.19
CA VAL A 41 4.30 6.08 -0.37
C VAL A 41 5.04 5.08 0.52
N SER A 42 4.78 5.11 1.82
CA SER A 42 5.38 4.17 2.77
C SER A 42 4.53 2.92 3.00
N ILE A 43 5.16 1.75 2.92
CA ILE A 43 4.57 0.43 3.15
C ILE A 43 5.19 -0.19 4.40
N ALA A 44 4.37 -0.57 5.38
CA ALA A 44 4.78 -1.40 6.49
C ALA A 44 4.50 -2.87 6.19
N VAL A 45 5.45 -3.77 6.48
CA VAL A 45 5.23 -5.23 6.45
C VAL A 45 4.85 -5.79 7.81
N HIS A 46 5.20 -5.10 8.89
CA HIS A 46 4.76 -5.43 10.25
C HIS A 46 3.70 -4.45 10.75
N HIS A 47 2.62 -4.98 11.33
CA HIS A 47 1.50 -4.22 11.88
C HIS A 47 1.84 -3.28 13.05
N THR A 48 3.09 -3.32 13.55
CA THR A 48 3.61 -2.44 14.60
C THR A 48 4.35 -1.22 14.06
N THR A 49 4.58 -1.16 12.74
CA THR A 49 5.23 -0.03 12.07
C THR A 49 4.19 0.96 11.55
N ALA A 50 4.39 2.24 11.85
CA ALA A 50 3.58 3.32 11.28
C ALA A 50 3.99 3.58 9.82
N ALA A 51 3.01 3.57 8.92
CA ALA A 51 3.18 3.82 7.49
C ALA A 51 1.84 4.28 6.87
N GLN A 52 1.82 4.58 5.57
CA GLN A 52 0.59 4.92 4.85
C GLN A 52 -0.17 3.67 4.38
N VAL A 53 0.58 2.61 4.07
CA VAL A 53 0.06 1.32 3.61
C VAL A 53 0.53 0.22 4.56
N LEU A 54 -0.35 -0.73 4.88
CA LEU A 54 0.04 -2.00 5.49
C LEU A 54 -0.04 -3.14 4.47
N ASP A 55 1.01 -3.95 4.39
CA ASP A 55 1.10 -5.13 3.54
C ASP A 55 0.49 -6.37 4.21
N VAL A 56 -0.58 -6.91 3.60
CA VAL A 56 -1.28 -8.11 4.06
C VAL A 56 -1.12 -9.25 3.06
N GLU A 57 -0.04 -10.00 3.24
CA GLU A 57 0.35 -11.15 2.41
C GLU A 57 1.13 -12.20 3.22
N PRO A 58 1.30 -13.44 2.70
CA PRO A 58 2.09 -14.47 3.37
C PRO A 58 3.53 -14.01 3.64
N GLY A 59 3.91 -13.94 4.92
CA GLY A 59 5.23 -13.46 5.36
C GLY A 59 5.28 -11.99 5.77
N CYS A 60 4.16 -11.26 5.65
CA CYS A 60 3.97 -9.91 6.18
C CYS A 60 2.88 -9.94 7.28
N SER A 61 1.96 -8.98 7.29
CA SER A 61 0.87 -8.94 8.27
C SER A 61 -0.33 -9.79 7.84
N SER A 62 -1.12 -10.24 8.81
CA SER A 62 -2.38 -10.95 8.59
C SER A 62 -3.59 -10.01 8.53
N ALA A 63 -4.74 -10.53 8.08
CA ALA A 63 -6.02 -9.80 8.09
C ALA A 63 -6.42 -9.31 9.49
N ARG A 64 -6.13 -10.08 10.54
CA ARG A 64 -6.39 -9.67 11.93
C ARG A 64 -5.45 -8.55 12.35
N GLU A 65 -4.18 -8.66 12.00
CA GLU A 65 -3.16 -7.65 12.31
C GLU A 65 -3.42 -6.34 11.57
N ALA A 66 -4.06 -6.36 10.40
CA ALA A 66 -4.52 -5.14 9.73
C ALA A 66 -5.52 -4.34 10.57
N VAL A 67 -6.42 -5.02 11.28
CA VAL A 67 -7.35 -4.38 12.23
C VAL A 67 -6.58 -3.79 13.41
N LEU A 68 -5.61 -4.55 13.96
CA LEU A 68 -4.77 -4.07 15.06
C LEU A 68 -3.95 -2.84 14.66
N TRP A 69 -3.37 -2.85 13.46
CA TRP A 69 -2.61 -1.71 12.94
C TRP A 69 -3.50 -0.47 12.83
N CYS A 70 -4.70 -0.56 12.25
CA CYS A 70 -5.61 0.58 12.15
C CYS A 70 -6.07 1.10 13.52
N THR A 71 -6.31 0.20 14.48
CA THR A 71 -6.92 0.57 15.78
C THR A 71 -5.93 0.84 16.90
N GLN A 72 -4.67 0.44 16.75
CA GLN A 72 -3.63 0.59 17.77
C GLN A 72 -2.45 1.41 17.23
N THR A 73 -1.74 0.90 16.23
CA THR A 73 -0.55 1.56 15.67
C THR A 73 -0.88 2.90 15.02
N MET A 74 -1.99 2.95 14.27
CA MET A 74 -2.48 4.12 13.55
C MET A 74 -3.72 4.72 14.20
N ALA A 75 -3.93 4.52 15.51
CA ALA A 75 -5.14 4.95 16.22
C ALA A 75 -5.44 6.45 16.12
N HIS A 76 -4.43 7.27 15.78
CA HIS A 76 -4.55 8.72 15.59
C HIS A 76 -4.87 9.13 14.15
N THR A 77 -4.92 8.19 13.21
CA THR A 77 -5.21 8.43 11.80
C THR A 77 -6.57 7.84 11.46
N SER A 78 -7.37 8.57 10.68
CA SER A 78 -8.65 8.05 10.21
C SER A 78 -8.43 6.82 9.35
N ASN A 79 -9.17 5.73 9.54
CA ASN A 79 -9.09 4.57 8.66
C ASN A 79 -9.34 4.93 7.19
N LYS A 80 -10.13 5.99 6.93
CA LYS A 80 -10.36 6.52 5.56
C LYS A 80 -9.14 7.15 4.92
N GLU A 81 -8.05 7.35 5.65
CA GLU A 81 -6.74 7.82 5.17
C GLU A 81 -5.69 6.70 5.17
N LEU A 82 -5.99 5.57 5.82
CA LEU A 82 -5.14 4.39 5.82
C LEU A 82 -5.44 3.53 4.60
N THR A 83 -4.44 2.76 4.17
CA THR A 83 -4.62 1.79 3.09
C THR A 83 -4.07 0.43 3.47
N VAL A 84 -4.78 -0.64 3.10
CA VAL A 84 -4.29 -2.01 3.18
C VAL A 84 -4.01 -2.53 1.78
N TYR A 85 -2.79 -3.03 1.56
CA TYR A 85 -2.43 -3.77 0.37
C TYR A 85 -2.71 -5.26 0.58
N CYS A 86 -3.35 -5.90 -0.40
CA CYS A 86 -3.51 -7.35 -0.44
C CYS A 86 -3.87 -7.83 -1.85
N ASN A 87 -3.68 -9.11 -2.14
CA ASN A 87 -4.15 -9.68 -3.39
C ASN A 87 -5.68 -9.91 -3.40
N THR A 88 -6.25 -10.04 -4.60
CA THR A 88 -7.71 -10.26 -4.79
C THR A 88 -8.28 -11.45 -4.02
N SER A 89 -7.53 -12.54 -3.83
CA SER A 89 -8.00 -13.71 -3.06
C SER A 89 -8.00 -13.49 -1.55
N THR A 90 -7.09 -12.66 -1.03
CA THR A 90 -7.00 -12.30 0.38
C THR A 90 -7.98 -11.21 0.76
N TRP A 91 -8.34 -10.32 -0.18
CA TRP A 91 -9.14 -9.13 0.08
C TRP A 91 -10.49 -9.39 0.79
N PRO A 92 -11.32 -10.39 0.41
CA PRO A 92 -12.55 -10.69 1.13
C PRO A 92 -12.33 -11.02 2.62
N THR A 93 -11.25 -11.73 2.94
CA THR A 93 -10.87 -12.10 4.31
C THR A 93 -10.46 -10.88 5.12
N VAL A 94 -9.71 -9.94 4.52
CA VAL A 94 -9.36 -8.67 5.18
C VAL A 94 -10.62 -7.90 5.54
N ARG A 95 -11.51 -7.69 4.56
CA ARG A 95 -12.77 -6.96 4.78
C ARG A 95 -13.63 -7.66 5.85
N ALA A 96 -13.68 -8.99 5.84
CA ALA A 96 -14.39 -9.75 6.86
C ALA A 96 -13.83 -9.54 8.27
N ALA A 97 -12.51 -9.41 8.42
CA ALA A 97 -11.88 -9.12 9.71
C ALA A 97 -12.29 -7.74 10.26
N PHE A 98 -12.31 -6.70 9.43
CA PHE A 98 -12.78 -5.37 9.81
C PHE A 98 -14.26 -5.37 10.21
N ARG A 99 -15.12 -6.03 9.41
CA ARG A 99 -16.55 -6.18 9.75
C ARG A 99 -16.76 -6.93 11.06
N ALA A 100 -16.04 -8.03 11.28
CA ALA A 100 -16.14 -8.81 12.52
C ALA A 100 -15.71 -8.00 13.75
N ALA A 101 -14.68 -7.17 13.60
CA ALA A 101 -14.20 -6.26 14.65
C ALA A 101 -15.08 -5.00 14.82
N ARG A 102 -16.06 -4.77 13.94
CA ARG A 102 -16.88 -3.53 13.88
C ARG A 102 -16.03 -2.27 13.75
N VAL A 103 -14.95 -2.36 12.99
CA VAL A 103 -14.03 -1.26 12.69
C VAL A 103 -14.28 -0.82 11.25
N THR A 104 -14.31 0.50 11.00
CA THR A 104 -14.41 1.07 9.66
C THR A 104 -13.32 0.50 8.75
N GLU A 105 -13.69 0.00 7.56
CA GLU A 105 -12.71 -0.50 6.59
C GLU A 105 -11.77 0.65 6.15
N PRO A 106 -10.47 0.38 5.95
CA PRO A 106 -9.55 1.34 5.34
C PRO A 106 -9.73 1.37 3.82
N ASN A 107 -8.96 2.20 3.13
CA ASN A 107 -8.84 2.08 1.67
C ASN A 107 -8.08 0.80 1.30
N TYR A 108 -8.18 0.41 0.03
CA TYR A 108 -7.52 -0.79 -0.47
C TYR A 108 -6.66 -0.53 -1.70
N TRP A 109 -5.45 -1.08 -1.69
CA TRP A 109 -4.60 -1.24 -2.85
C TRP A 109 -4.54 -2.73 -3.20
N VAL A 110 -5.16 -3.13 -4.31
CA VAL A 110 -5.41 -4.54 -4.60
C VAL A 110 -4.45 -5.09 -5.65
N ALA A 111 -3.79 -6.21 -5.36
CA ALA A 111 -2.94 -6.89 -6.33
C ALA A 111 -3.73 -7.85 -7.22
N GLN A 112 -3.61 -7.67 -8.54
CA GLN A 112 -4.18 -8.54 -9.56
C GLN A 112 -3.41 -8.37 -10.87
N TYR A 113 -2.47 -9.28 -11.15
CA TYR A 113 -1.59 -9.24 -12.32
C TYR A 113 -2.26 -9.69 -13.62
N ASP A 114 -3.24 -8.92 -14.08
CA ASP A 114 -3.99 -9.16 -15.32
C ASP A 114 -3.57 -8.25 -16.47
N ASN A 115 -2.55 -7.42 -16.28
CA ASN A 115 -2.08 -6.38 -17.20
C ASN A 115 -3.15 -5.32 -17.56
N LYS A 116 -4.21 -5.18 -16.75
CA LYS A 116 -5.28 -4.20 -16.96
C LYS A 116 -5.22 -3.10 -15.91
N PRO A 117 -5.00 -1.83 -16.28
CA PRO A 117 -4.97 -0.70 -15.36
C PRO A 117 -6.39 -0.22 -14.99
N HIS A 118 -7.28 -1.16 -14.65
CA HIS A 118 -8.63 -0.88 -14.18
C HIS A 118 -8.71 -1.12 -12.67
N ILE A 119 -8.98 -0.08 -11.89
CA ILE A 119 -9.11 -0.16 -10.43
C ILE A 119 -10.41 -0.88 -10.07
N PRO A 120 -10.40 -1.93 -9.22
CA PRO A 120 -11.62 -2.56 -8.74
C PRO A 120 -12.48 -1.59 -7.93
N ASP A 121 -13.81 -1.75 -7.99
CA ASP A 121 -14.71 -0.93 -7.19
C ASP A 121 -14.35 -1.00 -5.70
N SER A 122 -14.38 0.16 -5.03
CA SER A 122 -13.99 0.31 -3.60
C SER A 122 -12.49 0.14 -3.30
N ALA A 123 -11.62 0.09 -4.31
CA ALA A 123 -10.18 0.24 -4.15
C ALA A 123 -9.72 1.63 -4.63
N VAL A 124 -8.59 2.11 -4.09
CA VAL A 124 -7.95 3.38 -4.50
C VAL A 124 -6.74 3.13 -5.41
N ALA A 125 -6.22 1.91 -5.41
CA ALA A 125 -5.14 1.53 -6.31
C ALA A 125 -5.23 0.05 -6.68
N LYS A 126 -4.61 -0.31 -7.79
CA LYS A 126 -4.41 -1.71 -8.20
C LYS A 126 -3.01 -1.93 -8.72
N GLN A 127 -2.30 -2.92 -8.16
CA GLN A 127 -1.07 -3.43 -8.76
C GLN A 127 -1.45 -4.43 -9.85
N TYR A 128 -1.24 -4.07 -11.11
CA TYR A 128 -1.78 -4.80 -12.27
C TYR A 128 -0.73 -5.50 -13.14
N ALA A 129 0.54 -5.16 -12.96
CA ALA A 129 1.65 -5.77 -13.69
C ALA A 129 2.89 -5.86 -12.80
N SER A 130 3.68 -6.90 -13.04
CA SER A 130 4.99 -7.13 -12.42
C SER A 130 5.99 -7.51 -13.51
N ASN A 131 7.23 -7.06 -13.37
CA ASN A 131 8.34 -7.50 -14.21
C ASN A 131 9.59 -7.76 -13.36
N LYS A 132 10.70 -8.18 -13.99
CA LYS A 132 11.94 -8.53 -13.27
C LYS A 132 12.57 -7.38 -12.46
N LYS A 133 12.12 -6.13 -12.65
CA LYS A 133 12.71 -4.92 -12.09
C LYS A 133 11.81 -4.23 -11.06
N PHE A 134 10.53 -4.10 -11.37
CA PHE A 134 9.57 -3.35 -10.56
C PHE A 134 8.13 -3.79 -10.85
N ASP A 135 7.23 -3.43 -9.94
CA ASP A 135 5.80 -3.59 -10.07
C ASP A 135 5.13 -2.28 -10.47
N THR A 136 3.99 -2.40 -11.15
CA THR A 136 3.25 -1.26 -11.70
C THR A 136 1.83 -1.24 -11.17
N SER A 137 1.45 -0.08 -10.64
CA SER A 137 0.12 0.19 -10.11
C SER A 137 -0.57 1.35 -10.81
N VAL A 138 -1.86 1.18 -11.07
CA VAL A 138 -2.79 2.28 -11.38
C VAL A 138 -3.35 2.82 -10.06
N VAL A 139 -3.53 4.13 -9.97
CA VAL A 139 -3.97 4.85 -8.77
C VAL A 139 -5.15 5.73 -9.16
N SER A 140 -6.14 5.87 -8.27
CA SER A 140 -7.28 6.77 -8.48
C SER A 140 -6.83 8.22 -8.63
N GLY A 141 -7.69 9.09 -9.16
CA GLY A 141 -7.36 10.51 -9.30
C GLY A 141 -7.06 11.22 -7.97
N HIS A 142 -7.45 10.62 -6.85
CA HIS A 142 -7.11 11.03 -5.50
C HIS A 142 -6.95 9.80 -4.60
N TRP A 143 -5.87 9.75 -3.83
CA TRP A 143 -5.58 8.73 -2.81
C TRP A 143 -5.58 9.37 -1.41
N PRO A 144 -6.65 9.15 -0.60
CA PRO A 144 -6.73 9.69 0.76
C PRO A 144 -5.57 9.26 1.66
N GLY A 145 -5.02 10.20 2.44
CA GLY A 145 -3.87 9.98 3.32
C GLY A 145 -2.51 9.96 2.62
N ILE A 146 -2.50 10.09 1.29
CA ILE A 146 -1.28 10.18 0.48
C ILE A 146 -1.25 11.51 -0.26
N ASP A 147 -2.30 11.80 -1.02
CA ASP A 147 -2.46 13.08 -1.69
C ASP A 147 -2.94 14.14 -0.70
N ALA A 148 -2.49 15.38 -0.88
CA ALA A 148 -2.94 16.48 -0.05
C ALA A 148 -4.46 16.65 -0.16
N ALA A 149 -5.12 17.01 0.95
CA ALA A 149 -6.51 17.41 0.91
C ALA A 149 -6.63 18.69 0.06
N HIS A 150 -7.42 18.63 -1.02
CA HIS A 150 -7.77 19.78 -1.85
C HIS A 150 -8.94 20.55 -1.26
#